data_AF-A0A0V0GCI3-F1
#
_entry.id   AF-A0A0V0GCI3-F1
#
_cell.length_a   1.000
_cell.length_b   1.000
_cell.length_c   1.000
_cell.angle_alpha   90.00
_cell.angle_beta   90.00
_cell.angle_gamma   90.00
#
_symmetry.space_group_name_H-M   'P 1'
#
loop_
_entity.id
_entity.type
_entity.pdbx_description
1 polymer ?
#
loop_
_entity_poly.entity_id
_entity_poly.type
_entity_poly.pdbx_seq_one_letter_code
_entity_poly.pdbx_strand_id
1 'polypeptide(L)'
;DISQWYKTLRVPYNSDQDTVRAAYINLVKRFHPDSKSSETDVNKFREIERAYRNLQDKFCRERYNKNDCEGEYGLYYNEKNDDESIDHTAPQHRQYLSYDGVGSGTPSQRQKQHAKHRAAKAVENVTNFRINKMQDDSNKSLTLKESRKKAKDIQTKFGVDRLVEDLIQESISKGEFDNLPGKGKPLKTLQRTHNPYVDFVTHKMNEVLIDNGFTPAWITLQKEITEHREKIKARLIADRGKIGPLPLSQEEQLFWEETK
;
A
#
# COMPACT_ATOMS: atom_id res chain seq x y z
N ASP A 1 -51.38 50.03 -7.11
CA ASP A 1 -52.43 49.20 -6.48
C ASP A 1 -52.43 47.77 -6.95
N ILE A 2 -52.30 46.84 -6.00
CA ILE A 2 -52.25 45.40 -6.24
C ILE A 2 -53.50 44.88 -6.98
N SER A 3 -54.66 45.47 -6.70
CA SER A 3 -55.93 45.11 -7.33
C SER A 3 -55.92 45.29 -8.87
N GLN A 4 -55.17 46.26 -9.39
CA GLN A 4 -55.10 46.49 -10.83
C GLN A 4 -54.38 45.35 -11.56
N TRP A 5 -53.37 44.73 -10.93
CA TRP A 5 -52.61 43.63 -11.53
C TRP A 5 -53.43 42.35 -11.65
N TYR A 6 -54.28 42.05 -10.66
CA TYR A 6 -55.24 40.94 -10.74
C TYR A 6 -56.26 41.14 -11.87
N LYS A 7 -56.73 42.39 -12.07
CA LYS A 7 -57.62 42.73 -13.18
C LYS A 7 -56.95 42.57 -14.54
N THR A 8 -55.70 43.00 -14.69
CA THR A 8 -54.93 42.83 -15.95
C THR A 8 -54.76 41.35 -16.32
N LEU A 9 -54.55 40.47 -15.33
CA LEU A 9 -54.48 39.03 -15.55
C LEU A 9 -55.85 38.35 -15.66
N ARG A 10 -56.95 39.09 -15.53
CA ARG A 10 -58.35 38.61 -15.54
C ARG A 10 -58.62 37.54 -14.47
N VAL A 11 -58.06 37.73 -13.28
CA VAL A 11 -58.17 36.82 -12.14
C VAL A 11 -58.89 37.54 -10.98
N PRO A 12 -59.73 36.85 -10.18
CA PRO A 12 -60.38 37.49 -9.03
C PRO A 12 -59.37 38.03 -8.02
N TYR A 13 -59.78 39.05 -7.26
CA TYR A 13 -58.94 39.65 -6.24
C TYR A 13 -58.57 38.60 -5.18
N ASN A 14 -57.30 38.57 -4.77
CA ASN A 14 -56.73 37.63 -3.80
C ASN A 14 -56.74 36.14 -4.21
N SER A 15 -56.65 35.86 -5.51
CA SER A 15 -56.53 34.46 -5.97
C SER A 15 -55.13 33.88 -5.70
N ASP A 16 -55.07 32.56 -5.53
CA ASP A 16 -53.84 31.82 -5.20
C ASP A 16 -52.76 31.92 -6.28
N GLN A 17 -51.49 31.78 -5.87
CA GLN A 17 -50.32 31.88 -6.75
C GLN A 17 -50.42 30.96 -7.98
N ASP A 18 -50.93 29.74 -7.83
CA ASP A 18 -51.07 28.77 -8.92
C ASP A 18 -52.12 29.20 -9.95
N THR A 19 -53.21 29.80 -9.49
CA THR A 19 -54.26 30.34 -10.38
C THR A 19 -53.75 31.53 -11.18
N VAL A 20 -52.96 32.41 -10.54
CA VAL A 20 -52.31 33.56 -11.18
C VAL A 20 -51.27 33.07 -12.21
N ARG A 21 -50.51 32.02 -11.88
CA ARG A 21 -49.55 31.39 -12.80
C ARG A 21 -50.24 30.77 -14.02
N ALA A 22 -51.32 30.03 -13.81
CA ALA A 22 -52.07 29.41 -14.90
C ALA A 22 -52.68 30.47 -15.84
N ALA A 23 -53.28 31.53 -15.28
CA ALA A 23 -53.84 32.63 -16.06
C ALA A 23 -52.76 33.37 -16.87
N TYR A 24 -51.60 33.62 -16.26
CA TYR A 24 -50.45 34.21 -16.94
C TYR A 24 -50.00 33.37 -18.13
N ILE A 25 -49.77 32.06 -17.95
CA ILE A 25 -49.34 31.16 -19.03
C ILE A 25 -50.33 31.16 -20.20
N ASN A 26 -51.64 31.18 -19.90
CA ASN A 26 -52.67 31.23 -20.93
C ASN A 26 -52.68 32.56 -21.70
N LEU A 27 -52.44 33.68 -21.04
CA LEU A 27 -52.35 35.00 -21.67
C LEU A 27 -51.06 35.13 -22.49
N VAL A 28 -49.92 34.68 -21.97
CA VAL A 28 -48.65 34.68 -22.69
C VAL A 28 -48.79 33.88 -23.98
N LYS A 29 -49.35 32.68 -23.94
CA LYS A 29 -49.56 31.86 -25.15
C LYS A 29 -50.42 32.55 -26.22
N ARG A 30 -51.30 33.48 -25.83
CA ARG A 30 -52.17 34.23 -26.76
C ARG A 30 -51.53 35.51 -27.29
N PHE A 31 -50.79 36.23 -26.45
CA PHE A 31 -50.31 37.59 -26.72
C PHE A 31 -48.79 37.66 -27.00
N HIS A 32 -48.07 36.54 -26.89
CA HIS A 32 -46.63 36.49 -27.16
C HIS A 32 -46.34 36.84 -28.64
N PRO A 33 -45.34 37.68 -28.94
CA PRO A 33 -45.06 38.15 -30.31
C PRO A 33 -44.72 37.02 -31.29
N ASP A 34 -44.21 35.90 -30.77
CA ASP A 34 -43.88 34.70 -31.56
C ASP A 34 -44.99 33.63 -31.55
N SER A 35 -46.14 33.93 -30.94
CA SER A 35 -47.29 33.02 -31.00
C SER A 35 -48.01 33.17 -32.35
N LYS A 36 -48.44 32.06 -32.93
CA LYS A 36 -49.17 32.02 -34.22
C LYS A 36 -50.64 32.50 -34.13
N SER A 37 -51.01 33.19 -33.05
CA SER A 37 -52.36 33.69 -32.79
C SER A 37 -52.57 35.05 -33.48
N SER A 38 -53.80 35.41 -33.88
CA SER A 38 -54.06 36.72 -34.49
C SER A 38 -54.17 37.87 -33.46
N GLU A 39 -54.19 37.55 -32.17
CA GLU A 39 -54.36 38.52 -31.07
C GLU A 39 -53.02 39.03 -30.50
N THR A 40 -51.91 38.83 -31.19
CA THR A 40 -50.57 39.22 -30.74
C THR A 40 -50.46 40.73 -30.56
N ASP A 41 -50.15 41.17 -29.34
CA ASP A 41 -50.00 42.58 -29.01
C ASP A 41 -48.87 42.75 -28.00
N VAL A 42 -47.75 43.32 -28.47
CA VAL A 42 -46.51 43.47 -27.71
C VAL A 42 -46.72 44.34 -26.47
N ASN A 43 -47.58 45.36 -26.57
CA ASN A 43 -47.82 46.28 -25.46
C ASN A 43 -48.62 45.60 -24.36
N LYS A 44 -49.68 44.87 -24.73
CA LYS A 44 -50.46 44.07 -23.78
C LYS A 44 -49.60 42.99 -23.12
N PHE A 45 -48.72 42.35 -23.87
CA PHE A 45 -47.80 41.35 -23.34
C PHE A 45 -46.89 41.94 -22.24
N ARG A 46 -46.30 43.11 -22.47
CA ARG A 46 -45.48 43.81 -21.47
C ARG A 46 -46.27 44.17 -20.22
N GLU A 47 -47.52 44.58 -20.36
CA GLU A 47 -48.41 44.86 -19.22
C GLU A 47 -48.73 43.60 -18.42
N ILE A 48 -49.01 42.49 -19.10
CA ILE A 48 -49.27 41.17 -18.49
C ILE A 48 -48.04 40.68 -17.73
N GLU A 49 -46.85 40.78 -18.32
CA GLU A 49 -45.60 40.43 -17.63
C GLU A 49 -45.41 41.28 -16.38
N ARG A 50 -45.52 42.60 -16.51
CA ARG A 50 -45.34 43.53 -15.38
C ARG A 50 -46.31 43.24 -14.24
N ALA A 51 -47.57 42.96 -14.57
CA ALA A 51 -48.59 42.58 -13.59
C ALA A 51 -48.21 41.26 -12.87
N TYR A 52 -47.77 40.25 -13.63
CA TYR A 52 -47.35 38.97 -13.08
C TYR A 52 -46.12 39.08 -12.18
N ARG A 53 -45.10 39.85 -12.59
CA ARG A 53 -43.88 40.06 -11.79
C ARG A 53 -44.20 40.67 -10.42
N ASN A 54 -45.02 41.71 -10.40
CA ASN A 54 -45.39 42.38 -9.15
C ASN A 54 -46.23 41.48 -8.23
N LEU A 55 -47.10 40.63 -8.79
CA LEU A 55 -47.87 39.67 -7.99
C LEU A 55 -47.00 38.55 -7.43
N GLN A 56 -46.03 38.05 -8.21
CA GLN A 56 -45.06 37.10 -7.69
C GLN A 56 -44.22 37.68 -6.56
N ASP A 57 -43.74 38.93 -6.70
CA ASP A 57 -43.00 39.63 -5.63
C ASP A 57 -43.85 39.79 -4.37
N LYS A 58 -45.16 40.09 -4.50
CA LYS A 58 -46.09 40.06 -3.36
C LYS A 58 -46.12 38.69 -2.68
N PHE A 59 -46.34 37.61 -3.42
CA PHE A 59 -46.40 36.25 -2.84
C PHE A 59 -45.07 35.83 -2.22
N CYS A 60 -43.94 36.23 -2.82
CA CYS A 60 -42.62 36.01 -2.27
C CYS A 60 -42.44 36.73 -0.93
N ARG A 61 -42.76 38.02 -0.88
CA ARG A 61 -42.70 38.82 0.37
C ARG A 61 -43.66 38.32 1.45
N GLU A 62 -44.81 37.76 1.08
CA GLU A 62 -45.77 37.18 2.03
C GLU A 62 -45.31 35.83 2.61
N ARG A 63 -44.58 35.01 1.84
CA ARG A 63 -44.07 33.71 2.31
C ARG A 63 -42.68 33.76 2.92
N TYR A 64 -41.81 34.65 2.46
CA TYR A 64 -40.39 34.66 2.80
C TYR A 64 -39.87 36.09 3.02
N ASN A 65 -38.87 36.24 3.90
CA ASN A 65 -38.16 37.51 4.05
C ASN A 65 -37.45 37.86 2.73
N LYS A 66 -37.45 39.15 2.38
CA LYS A 66 -37.02 39.70 1.08
C LYS A 66 -35.67 39.17 0.55
N ASN A 67 -34.76 38.78 1.45
CA ASN A 67 -33.42 38.27 1.12
C ASN A 67 -33.38 36.82 0.62
N ASP A 68 -34.40 35.98 0.88
CA ASP A 68 -34.41 34.58 0.39
C ASP A 68 -34.93 34.47 -1.07
N CYS A 69 -35.43 35.58 -1.63
CA CYS A 69 -36.02 35.60 -2.97
C CYS A 69 -35.01 36.02 -4.05
N GLU A 70 -33.88 36.62 -3.64
CA GLU A 70 -32.76 37.00 -4.51
C GLU A 70 -31.59 36.03 -4.28
N GLY A 71 -31.44 35.07 -5.20
CA GLY A 71 -30.39 34.07 -5.18
C GLY A 71 -30.29 33.33 -6.50
N GLU A 72 -29.22 32.54 -6.69
CA GLU A 72 -28.85 31.84 -7.93
C GLU A 72 -29.96 30.95 -8.53
N TYR A 73 -30.97 30.59 -7.72
CA TYR A 73 -32.14 29.78 -8.09
C TYR A 73 -33.49 30.54 -7.96
N GLY A 74 -33.48 31.87 -7.93
CA GLY A 74 -34.69 32.69 -7.97
C GLY A 74 -35.41 32.64 -9.34
N LEU A 75 -36.70 32.97 -9.36
CA LEU A 75 -37.59 32.90 -10.54
C LEU A 75 -37.20 33.82 -11.73
N TYR A 76 -36.12 34.60 -11.63
CA TYR A 76 -35.58 35.41 -12.71
C TYR A 76 -34.10 35.05 -12.93
N TYR A 77 -33.79 34.56 -14.12
CA TYR A 77 -32.42 34.41 -14.60
C TYR A 77 -31.84 35.82 -14.76
N ASN A 78 -30.87 36.19 -13.92
CA ASN A 78 -29.82 37.09 -14.37
C ASN A 78 -28.86 36.24 -15.18
N GLU A 79 -28.77 36.45 -16.49
CA GLU A 79 -27.64 35.97 -17.27
C GLU A 79 -26.38 36.60 -16.69
N LYS A 80 -25.66 35.84 -15.86
CA LYS A 80 -24.28 36.18 -15.54
C LYS A 80 -23.49 35.94 -16.83
N ASN A 81 -22.78 36.95 -17.28
CA ASN A 81 -21.79 36.82 -18.34
C ASN A 81 -20.71 35.86 -17.84
N ASP A 82 -20.71 34.64 -18.36
CA ASP A 82 -19.75 33.60 -18.02
C ASP A 82 -18.40 33.89 -18.69
N ASP A 83 -17.62 34.77 -18.08
CA ASP A 83 -16.15 34.84 -18.22
C ASP A 83 -15.46 34.70 -16.85
N GLU A 84 -16.08 33.95 -15.93
CA GLU A 84 -15.41 33.47 -14.73
C GLU A 84 -15.18 31.96 -14.89
N SER A 85 -13.91 31.58 -15.07
CA SER A 85 -13.45 30.20 -15.00
C SER A 85 -13.85 29.59 -13.67
N ILE A 86 -14.94 28.81 -13.66
CA ILE A 86 -15.43 28.23 -12.43
C ILE A 86 -14.64 26.95 -12.12
N ASP A 87 -13.63 27.09 -11.26
CA ASP A 87 -12.87 25.96 -10.72
C ASP A 87 -13.68 25.22 -9.65
N HIS A 88 -14.73 24.53 -10.09
CA HIS A 88 -15.45 23.59 -9.24
C HIS A 88 -14.65 22.28 -9.12
N THR A 89 -14.10 22.02 -7.94
CA THR A 89 -13.69 20.64 -7.60
C THR A 89 -14.96 19.84 -7.34
N ALA A 90 -15.45 19.13 -8.37
CA ALA A 90 -16.63 18.29 -8.25
C ALA A 90 -16.47 17.27 -7.10
N PRO A 91 -17.48 17.07 -6.24
CA PRO A 91 -17.45 16.06 -5.19
C PRO A 91 -17.05 14.69 -5.76
N GLN A 92 -15.92 14.15 -5.27
CA GLN A 92 -15.25 12.94 -5.75
C GLN A 92 -16.00 11.64 -5.42
N HIS A 93 -17.30 11.54 -5.72
CA HIS A 93 -18.10 10.37 -5.37
C HIS A 93 -18.99 9.87 -6.52
N ARG A 94 -18.78 10.34 -7.76
CA ARG A 94 -19.18 9.58 -8.95
C ARG A 94 -18.08 8.60 -9.31
N GLN A 95 -17.94 7.55 -8.52
CA GLN A 95 -17.13 6.41 -8.92
C GLN A 95 -17.90 5.63 -9.99
N TYR A 96 -17.67 5.97 -11.27
CA TYR A 96 -17.95 5.01 -12.32
C TYR A 96 -17.14 3.75 -12.00
N LEU A 97 -17.73 2.55 -12.11
CA LEU A 97 -16.93 1.32 -12.12
C LEU A 97 -15.80 1.54 -13.13
N SER A 98 -14.56 1.64 -12.65
CA SER A 98 -13.41 1.76 -13.52
C SER A 98 -13.36 0.48 -14.32
N TYR A 99 -13.67 0.57 -15.60
CA TYR A 99 -13.61 -0.54 -16.57
C TYR A 99 -12.15 -0.95 -16.83
N ASP A 100 -11.34 -1.12 -15.78
CA ASP A 100 -9.89 -1.33 -15.82
C ASP A 100 -9.13 -0.33 -16.72
N GLY A 101 -9.68 0.88 -16.90
CA GLY A 101 -9.14 1.88 -17.83
C GLY A 101 -9.37 1.57 -19.31
N VAL A 102 -10.20 0.58 -19.64
CA VAL A 102 -10.46 0.11 -21.00
C VAL A 102 -11.61 0.88 -21.65
N GLY A 103 -11.25 1.66 -22.67
CA GLY A 103 -12.19 2.27 -23.60
C GLY A 103 -12.31 3.79 -23.51
N SER A 104 -12.66 4.42 -24.62
CA SER A 104 -12.82 5.87 -24.76
C SER A 104 -14.24 6.22 -25.23
N GLY A 105 -14.66 7.47 -25.00
CA GLY A 105 -15.99 7.97 -25.40
C GLY A 105 -17.01 8.04 -24.26
N THR A 106 -18.31 8.00 -24.58
CA THR A 106 -19.39 8.18 -23.60
C THR A 106 -19.48 6.99 -22.63
N PRO A 107 -20.11 7.14 -21.45
CA PRO A 107 -20.25 6.04 -20.48
C PRO A 107 -20.88 4.75 -21.06
N SER A 108 -21.86 4.86 -21.95
CA SER A 108 -22.49 3.72 -22.63
C SER A 108 -21.55 3.04 -23.64
N GLN A 109 -20.75 3.82 -24.37
CA GLN A 109 -19.74 3.29 -25.29
C GLN A 109 -18.65 2.53 -24.54
N ARG A 110 -18.16 3.08 -23.41
CA ARG A 110 -17.20 2.41 -22.52
C ARG A 110 -17.74 1.12 -21.93
N GLN A 111 -19.01 1.10 -21.51
CA GLN A 111 -19.66 -0.13 -21.03
C GLN A 111 -19.66 -1.24 -22.08
N LYS A 112 -20.00 -0.90 -23.34
CA LYS A 112 -20.01 -1.87 -24.45
C LYS A 112 -18.61 -2.37 -24.79
N GLN A 113 -17.61 -1.50 -24.75
CA GLN A 113 -16.21 -1.88 -24.97
C GLN A 113 -15.67 -2.76 -23.84
N HIS A 114 -15.95 -2.42 -22.59
CA HIS A 114 -15.57 -3.23 -21.44
C HIS A 114 -16.23 -4.62 -21.46
N ALA A 115 -17.51 -4.71 -21.86
CA ALA A 115 -18.17 -5.99 -22.03
C ALA A 115 -17.46 -6.89 -23.07
N LYS A 116 -17.00 -6.30 -24.19
CA LYS A 116 -16.19 -7.01 -25.18
C LYS A 116 -14.83 -7.43 -24.63
N HIS A 117 -14.13 -6.51 -23.95
CA HIS A 117 -12.82 -6.78 -23.35
C HIS A 117 -12.89 -7.90 -22.31
N ARG A 118 -13.93 -7.89 -21.46
CA ARG A 118 -14.18 -8.93 -20.47
C ARG A 118 -14.41 -10.29 -21.11
N ALA A 119 -15.17 -10.36 -22.21
CA ALA A 119 -15.38 -11.59 -22.95
C ALA A 119 -14.07 -12.13 -23.56
N ALA A 120 -13.26 -11.25 -24.17
CA ALA A 120 -11.96 -11.63 -24.72
C ALA A 120 -11.00 -12.18 -23.65
N LYS A 121 -10.89 -11.47 -22.51
CA LYS A 121 -10.05 -11.90 -21.37
C LYS A 121 -10.53 -13.22 -20.76
N ALA A 122 -11.84 -13.46 -20.73
CA ALA A 122 -12.38 -14.75 -20.28
C ALA A 122 -11.96 -15.91 -21.20
N VAL A 123 -11.96 -15.70 -22.52
CA VAL A 123 -11.47 -16.69 -23.49
C VAL A 123 -9.99 -16.96 -23.28
N GLU A 124 -9.17 -15.90 -23.16
CA GLU A 124 -7.74 -16.01 -22.90
C GLU A 124 -7.45 -16.81 -21.62
N ASN A 125 -8.15 -16.49 -20.53
CA ASN A 125 -8.01 -17.21 -19.26
C ASN A 125 -8.33 -18.71 -19.39
N VAL A 126 -9.39 -19.06 -20.14
CA VAL A 126 -9.74 -20.47 -20.39
C VAL A 126 -8.66 -21.18 -21.22
N THR A 127 -8.10 -20.50 -22.23
CA THR A 127 -7.00 -21.05 -23.02
C THR A 127 -5.75 -21.25 -22.19
N ASN A 128 -5.37 -20.26 -21.37
CA ASN A 128 -4.22 -20.34 -20.47
C ASN A 128 -4.38 -21.46 -19.44
N PHE A 129 -5.59 -21.61 -18.87
CA PHE A 129 -5.88 -22.71 -17.96
C PHE A 129 -5.72 -24.08 -18.63
N ARG A 130 -6.19 -24.25 -19.87
CA ARG A 130 -6.00 -25.49 -20.63
C ARG A 130 -4.52 -25.78 -20.91
N ILE A 131 -3.75 -24.77 -21.30
CA ILE A 131 -2.31 -24.89 -21.53
C ILE A 131 -1.59 -25.32 -20.26
N ASN A 132 -1.84 -24.63 -19.13
CA ASN A 132 -1.24 -24.96 -17.84
C ASN A 132 -1.63 -26.37 -17.38
N LYS A 133 -2.88 -26.78 -17.58
CA LYS A 133 -3.31 -28.14 -17.23
C LYS A 133 -2.57 -29.21 -18.05
N MET A 134 -2.39 -28.99 -19.35
CA MET A 134 -1.60 -29.90 -20.20
C MET A 134 -0.12 -29.94 -19.76
N GLN A 135 0.43 -28.79 -19.36
CA GLN A 135 1.79 -28.72 -18.82
C GLN A 135 1.90 -29.44 -17.46
N ASP A 136 0.95 -29.26 -16.55
CA ASP A 136 0.92 -29.93 -15.24
C ASP A 136 0.83 -31.45 -15.37
N ASP A 137 0.00 -31.96 -16.27
CA ASP A 137 -0.08 -33.41 -16.53
C ASP A 137 1.26 -33.96 -17.08
N SER A 138 1.98 -33.19 -17.89
CA SER A 138 3.33 -33.54 -18.37
C SER A 138 4.39 -33.46 -17.26
N ASN A 139 4.34 -32.42 -16.42
CA ASN A 139 5.28 -32.19 -15.31
C ASN A 139 5.06 -33.19 -14.16
N LYS A 140 3.82 -33.63 -13.91
CA LYS A 140 3.50 -34.68 -12.94
C LYS A 140 4.18 -36.01 -13.28
N SER A 141 4.28 -36.35 -14.56
CA SER A 141 5.02 -37.55 -15.02
C SER A 141 6.53 -37.43 -14.81
N LEU A 142 7.10 -36.23 -14.99
CA LEU A 142 8.52 -35.96 -14.78
C LEU A 142 8.89 -35.92 -13.30
N THR A 143 8.10 -35.24 -12.46
CA THR A 143 8.30 -35.15 -11.01
C THR A 143 8.20 -36.51 -10.31
N LEU A 144 7.33 -37.42 -10.76
CA LEU A 144 7.27 -38.80 -10.25
C LEU A 144 8.54 -39.62 -10.57
N LYS A 145 9.20 -39.35 -11.70
CA LYS A 145 10.48 -39.99 -12.05
C LYS A 145 11.64 -39.38 -11.25
N GLU A 146 11.63 -38.07 -11.03
CA GLU A 146 12.62 -37.38 -10.22
C GLU A 146 12.52 -37.73 -8.73
N SER A 147 11.32 -37.84 -8.17
CA SER A 147 11.12 -38.22 -6.77
C SER A 147 11.60 -39.65 -6.48
N ARG A 148 11.41 -40.58 -7.42
CA ARG A 148 11.96 -41.95 -7.35
C ARG A 148 13.48 -41.98 -7.44
N LYS A 149 14.11 -41.11 -8.23
CA LYS A 149 15.58 -40.96 -8.26
C LYS A 149 16.11 -40.33 -6.98
N LYS A 150 15.47 -39.26 -6.48
CA LYS A 150 15.80 -38.61 -5.21
C LYS A 150 15.66 -39.55 -4.02
N ALA A 151 14.65 -40.40 -3.98
CA ALA A 151 14.47 -41.41 -2.92
C ALA A 151 15.60 -42.46 -2.92
N LYS A 152 16.08 -42.88 -4.10
CA LYS A 152 17.25 -43.78 -4.22
C LYS A 152 18.55 -43.09 -3.80
N ASP A 153 18.73 -41.81 -4.16
CA ASP A 153 19.86 -41.00 -3.70
C ASP A 153 19.81 -40.75 -2.18
N ILE A 154 18.63 -40.62 -1.58
CA ILE A 154 18.49 -40.49 -0.11
C ILE A 154 18.93 -41.79 0.58
N GLN A 155 18.59 -42.96 0.03
CA GLN A 155 18.96 -44.24 0.62
C GLN A 155 20.47 -44.52 0.57
N THR A 156 21.18 -44.07 -0.46
CA THR A 156 22.65 -44.19 -0.55
C THR A 156 23.40 -43.18 0.32
N LYS A 157 22.83 -42.00 0.58
CA LYS A 157 23.42 -40.96 1.46
C LYS A 157 23.52 -41.43 2.92
N PHE A 158 22.49 -42.07 3.47
CA PHE A 158 22.52 -42.52 4.88
C PHE A 158 23.65 -43.52 5.20
N GLY A 159 24.08 -44.33 4.23
CA GLY A 159 25.22 -45.24 4.41
C GLY A 159 26.57 -44.54 4.34
N VAL A 160 26.71 -43.59 3.39
CA VAL A 160 27.94 -42.79 3.23
C VAL A 160 28.09 -41.80 4.38
N ASP A 161 27.03 -41.11 4.77
CA ASP A 161 27.04 -40.12 5.86
C ASP A 161 27.43 -40.77 7.19
N ARG A 162 26.97 -41.99 7.48
CA ARG A 162 27.39 -42.74 8.67
C ARG A 162 28.88 -43.12 8.62
N LEU A 163 29.35 -43.59 7.47
CA LEU A 163 30.77 -43.94 7.29
C LEU A 163 31.66 -42.69 7.40
N VAL A 164 31.22 -41.57 6.85
CA VAL A 164 31.89 -40.27 6.96
C VAL A 164 31.94 -39.81 8.42
N GLU A 165 30.84 -39.93 9.18
CA GLU A 165 30.80 -39.59 10.60
C GLU A 165 31.77 -40.47 11.42
N ASP A 166 31.75 -41.79 11.21
CA ASP A 166 32.67 -42.72 11.88
C ASP A 166 34.14 -42.36 11.55
N LEU A 167 34.44 -42.00 10.30
CA LEU A 167 35.77 -41.57 9.87
C LEU A 167 36.20 -40.23 10.48
N ILE A 168 35.27 -39.28 10.61
CA ILE A 168 35.52 -37.99 11.27
C ILE A 168 35.82 -38.22 12.75
N GLN A 169 35.04 -39.04 13.43
CA GLN A 169 35.26 -39.36 14.85
C GLN A 169 36.59 -40.08 15.07
N GLU A 170 36.94 -41.03 14.21
CA GLU A 170 38.25 -41.69 14.23
C GLU A 170 39.38 -40.67 14.05
N SER A 171 39.24 -39.76 13.08
CA SER A 171 40.24 -38.72 12.79
C SER A 171 40.36 -37.68 13.93
N ILE A 172 39.26 -37.35 14.62
CA ILE A 172 39.26 -36.52 15.84
C ILE A 172 39.98 -37.24 16.98
N SER A 173 39.70 -38.53 17.20
CA SER A 173 40.34 -39.32 18.25
C SER A 173 41.85 -39.46 18.05
N LYS A 174 42.29 -39.51 16.78
CA LYS A 174 43.70 -39.50 16.37
C LYS A 174 44.37 -38.12 16.48
N GLY A 175 43.59 -37.05 16.67
CA GLY A 175 44.11 -35.69 16.71
C GLY A 175 44.57 -35.15 15.34
N GLU A 176 44.10 -35.71 14.23
CA GLU A 176 44.48 -35.26 12.88
C GLU A 176 44.06 -33.80 12.61
N PHE A 177 43.05 -33.31 13.34
CA PHE A 177 42.57 -31.92 13.26
C PHE A 177 43.40 -30.93 14.09
N ASP A 178 44.32 -31.40 14.95
CA ASP A 178 45.04 -30.51 15.86
C ASP A 178 46.16 -29.72 15.18
N ASN A 179 46.68 -30.18 14.04
CA ASN A 179 47.77 -29.52 13.32
C ASN A 179 47.44 -29.27 11.84
N LEU A 180 46.24 -28.76 11.58
CA LEU A 180 45.84 -28.40 10.22
C LEU A 180 46.69 -27.25 9.66
N PRO A 181 47.04 -27.29 8.36
CA PRO A 181 47.77 -26.21 7.72
C PRO A 181 46.94 -24.92 7.77
N GLY A 182 47.43 -23.92 8.51
CA GLY A 182 46.75 -22.64 8.68
C GLY A 182 45.97 -22.48 9.99
N LYS A 183 46.00 -23.46 10.91
CA LYS A 183 45.45 -23.29 12.27
C LYS A 183 46.06 -22.03 12.92
N GLY A 184 45.19 -21.14 13.40
CA GLY A 184 45.58 -19.89 14.04
C GLY A 184 45.99 -18.74 13.11
N LYS A 185 46.01 -18.95 11.78
CA LYS A 185 46.24 -17.89 10.80
C LYS A 185 44.90 -17.34 10.27
N PRO A 186 44.80 -16.04 9.98
CA PRO A 186 43.60 -15.47 9.38
C PRO A 186 43.33 -16.12 8.00
N LEU A 187 42.06 -16.32 7.69
CA LEU A 187 41.63 -16.89 6.41
C LEU A 187 41.95 -15.90 5.27
N LYS A 188 42.70 -16.37 4.25
CA LYS A 188 43.18 -15.52 3.14
C LYS A 188 42.04 -14.81 2.38
N THR A 189 40.90 -15.48 2.23
CA THR A 189 39.73 -14.93 1.53
C THR A 189 39.06 -13.78 2.29
N LEU A 190 39.09 -13.85 3.63
CA LEU A 190 38.41 -12.89 4.51
C LEU A 190 39.19 -11.58 4.69
N GLN A 191 40.49 -11.56 4.38
CA GLN A 191 41.30 -10.33 4.46
C GLN A 191 40.86 -9.26 3.45
N ARG A 192 40.19 -9.65 2.36
CA ARG A 192 39.73 -8.73 1.30
C ARG A 192 38.24 -8.40 1.38
N THR A 193 37.49 -9.12 2.19
CA THR A 193 36.03 -8.93 2.30
C THR A 193 35.73 -8.02 3.47
N HIS A 194 35.12 -6.87 3.18
CA HIS A 194 34.66 -5.95 4.21
C HIS A 194 33.63 -6.64 5.13
N ASN A 195 33.86 -6.60 6.44
CA ASN A 195 32.90 -7.08 7.43
C ASN A 195 31.72 -6.10 7.50
N PRO A 196 30.49 -6.50 7.13
CA PRO A 196 29.33 -5.61 7.09
C PRO A 196 28.91 -5.08 8.47
N TYR A 197 29.39 -5.67 9.56
CA TYR A 197 29.07 -5.26 10.93
C TYR A 197 30.06 -4.25 11.52
N VAL A 198 31.15 -3.92 10.82
CA VAL A 198 32.17 -2.97 11.29
C VAL A 198 32.06 -1.71 10.46
N ASP A 199 32.03 -0.55 11.12
CA ASP A 199 32.02 0.74 10.44
C ASP A 199 33.23 0.87 9.49
N PHE A 200 33.02 1.57 8.36
CA PHE A 200 34.01 1.73 7.30
C PHE A 200 35.33 2.31 7.82
N VAL A 201 35.26 3.31 8.70
CA VAL A 201 36.46 3.96 9.27
C VAL A 201 37.24 2.98 10.13
N THR A 202 36.53 2.21 10.98
CA THR A 202 37.16 1.22 11.86
C THR A 202 37.76 0.07 11.08
N HIS A 203 37.07 -0.39 10.04
CA HIS A 203 37.59 -1.41 9.14
C HIS A 203 38.87 -0.93 8.45
N LYS A 204 38.86 0.28 7.88
CA LYS A 204 40.03 0.80 7.17
C LYS A 204 41.20 1.07 8.12
N MET A 205 40.92 1.53 9.33
CA MET A 205 41.94 1.67 10.37
C MET A 205 42.58 0.32 10.71
N ASN A 206 41.77 -0.73 10.92
CA ASN A 206 42.29 -2.07 11.19
C ASN A 206 43.10 -2.62 10.00
N GLU A 207 42.67 -2.36 8.77
CA GLU A 207 43.40 -2.73 7.55
C GLU A 207 44.78 -2.04 7.49
N VAL A 208 44.82 -0.72 7.71
CA VAL A 208 46.08 0.05 7.75
C VAL A 208 47.00 -0.43 8.87
N LEU A 209 46.46 -0.78 10.05
CA LEU A 209 47.26 -1.36 11.13
C LEU A 209 47.90 -2.68 10.69
N ILE A 210 47.11 -3.58 10.10
CA ILE A 210 47.58 -4.89 9.62
C ILE A 210 48.64 -4.73 8.52
N ASP A 211 48.44 -3.82 7.58
CA ASP A 211 49.38 -3.54 6.48
C ASP A 211 50.73 -3.02 7.00
N ASN A 212 50.71 -2.24 8.08
CA ASN A 212 51.91 -1.76 8.77
C ASN A 212 52.51 -2.78 9.76
N GLY A 213 51.95 -3.99 9.87
CA GLY A 213 52.41 -5.03 10.78
C GLY A 213 51.99 -4.83 12.24
N PHE A 214 51.08 -3.91 12.53
CA PHE A 214 50.50 -3.70 13.86
C PHE A 214 49.20 -4.48 14.03
N THR A 215 48.94 -4.96 15.24
CA THR A 215 47.71 -5.67 15.58
C THR A 215 46.70 -4.72 16.22
N PRO A 216 45.40 -4.77 15.83
CA PRO A 216 44.33 -4.04 16.51
C PRO A 216 44.27 -4.31 18.01
N ALA A 217 43.86 -3.29 18.78
CA ALA A 217 43.84 -3.33 20.25
C ALA A 217 42.97 -4.45 20.85
N TRP A 218 41.88 -4.83 20.18
CA TRP A 218 41.04 -5.93 20.64
C TRP A 218 41.74 -7.30 20.52
N ILE A 219 42.66 -7.47 19.55
CA ILE A 219 43.44 -8.70 19.37
C ILE A 219 44.48 -8.82 20.47
N THR A 220 45.17 -7.73 20.79
CA THR A 220 46.18 -7.71 21.87
C THR A 220 45.49 -7.99 23.21
N LEU A 221 44.36 -7.34 23.48
CA LEU A 221 43.56 -7.58 24.67
C LEU A 221 43.08 -9.04 24.75
N GLN A 222 42.60 -9.61 23.64
CA GLN A 222 42.19 -11.01 23.61
C GLN A 222 43.35 -11.96 23.95
N LYS A 223 44.55 -11.67 23.43
CA LYS A 223 45.76 -12.46 23.72
C LYS A 223 46.10 -12.39 25.21
N GLU A 224 46.07 -11.20 25.81
CA GLU A 224 46.29 -11.01 27.24
C GLU A 224 45.27 -11.80 28.07
N ILE A 225 43.98 -11.71 27.74
CA ILE A 225 42.93 -12.48 28.43
C ILE A 225 43.19 -13.99 28.34
N THR A 226 43.61 -14.50 27.17
CA THR A 226 43.94 -15.92 27.02
C THR A 226 45.13 -16.34 27.86
N GLU A 227 46.18 -15.52 27.93
CA GLU A 227 47.35 -15.75 28.75
C GLU A 227 47.00 -15.75 30.24
N HIS A 228 46.20 -14.78 30.70
CA HIS A 228 45.71 -14.74 32.07
C HIS A 228 44.87 -15.98 32.42
N ARG A 229 44.00 -16.41 31.50
CA ARG A 229 43.20 -17.62 31.68
C ARG A 229 44.08 -18.87 31.81
N GLU A 230 45.13 -18.98 31.01
CA GLU A 230 46.10 -20.08 31.11
C GLU A 230 46.87 -20.05 32.43
N LYS A 231 47.32 -18.88 32.89
CA LYS A 231 47.95 -18.72 34.20
C LYS A 231 47.04 -19.15 35.34
N ILE A 232 45.77 -18.72 35.31
CA ILE A 232 44.78 -19.10 36.33
C ILE A 232 44.51 -20.61 36.28
N LYS A 233 44.35 -21.20 35.09
CA LYS A 233 44.17 -22.65 34.93
C LYS A 233 45.36 -23.43 35.45
N ALA A 234 46.59 -23.02 35.12
CA ALA A 234 47.80 -23.68 35.60
C ALA A 234 47.89 -23.62 37.13
N ARG A 235 47.55 -22.48 37.74
CA ARG A 235 47.45 -22.33 39.19
C ARG A 235 46.39 -23.25 39.79
N LEU A 236 45.18 -23.28 39.24
CA LEU A 236 44.10 -24.16 39.71
C LEU A 236 44.47 -25.64 39.60
N ILE A 237 45.16 -26.04 38.53
CA ILE A 237 45.66 -27.43 38.37
C ILE A 237 46.72 -27.74 39.44
N ALA A 238 47.65 -26.82 39.69
CA ALA A 238 48.67 -26.99 40.71
C ALA A 238 48.05 -27.08 42.12
N ASP A 239 47.05 -26.24 42.43
CA ASP A 239 46.34 -26.26 43.70
C ASP A 239 45.47 -27.53 43.83
N ARG A 240 44.79 -27.95 42.75
CA ARG A 240 44.05 -29.22 42.71
C ARG A 240 44.96 -30.43 42.89
N GLY A 241 46.19 -30.37 42.39
CA GLY A 241 47.20 -31.43 42.54
C GLY A 241 47.69 -31.61 43.98
N LYS A 242 47.53 -30.60 44.84
CA LYS A 242 47.82 -30.71 46.28
C LYS A 242 46.75 -31.50 47.05
N ILE A 243 45.56 -31.63 46.47
CA ILE A 243 44.39 -32.24 47.09
C ILE A 243 44.26 -33.69 46.61
N GLY A 244 43.83 -34.59 47.50
CA GLY A 244 43.64 -36.02 47.21
C GLY A 244 42.59 -36.36 46.13
N PRO A 245 42.39 -37.67 45.85
CA PRO A 245 41.30 -38.15 45.00
C PRO A 245 39.93 -37.86 45.62
N LEU A 246 38.88 -37.81 44.81
CA LEU A 246 37.50 -37.69 45.30
C LEU A 246 37.07 -38.99 46.01
N PRO A 247 36.23 -38.95 47.07
CA PRO A 247 35.66 -37.77 47.73
C PRO A 247 36.67 -37.01 48.60
N LEU A 248 36.58 -35.67 48.60
CA LEU A 248 37.46 -34.82 49.40
C LEU A 248 37.17 -34.96 50.89
N SER A 249 38.21 -34.88 51.71
CA SER A 249 38.04 -34.67 53.16
C SER A 249 37.41 -33.30 53.44
N GLN A 250 36.74 -33.14 54.58
CA GLN A 250 36.09 -31.88 54.95
C GLN A 250 37.07 -30.70 55.02
N GLU A 251 38.30 -30.94 55.46
CA GLU A 251 39.39 -29.94 55.49
C GLU A 251 39.88 -29.57 54.08
N GLU A 252 40.02 -30.56 53.19
CA GLU A 252 40.40 -30.37 51.80
C GLU A 252 39.32 -29.64 51.00
N GLN A 253 38.06 -29.87 51.34
CA GLN A 253 36.91 -29.18 50.75
C GLN A 253 36.90 -27.70 51.15
N LEU A 254 37.14 -27.38 52.42
CA LEU A 254 37.28 -26.00 52.89
C LEU A 254 38.45 -25.29 52.18
N PHE A 255 39.60 -25.95 52.07
CA PHE A 255 40.75 -25.41 51.33
C PHE A 255 40.44 -25.19 49.85
N TRP A 256 39.69 -26.09 49.21
CA TRP A 256 39.27 -25.93 47.82
C TRP A 256 38.27 -24.78 47.63
N GLU A 257 37.37 -24.58 48.59
CA GLU A 257 36.40 -23.48 48.58
C GLU A 257 37.08 -22.11 48.80
N GLU A 258 38.16 -22.05 49.58
CA GLU A 258 38.97 -20.83 49.77
C GLU A 258 39.88 -20.49 48.57
N THR A 259 40.30 -21.49 47.80
CA THR A 259 41.24 -21.32 46.67
C THR A 259 40.57 -21.01 45.34
N LYS A 260 39.27 -21.34 45.20
CA LYS A 260 38.44 -21.09 44.02
C LYS A 260 38.06 -19.62 43.86
#